data_AF-A0A8S3II89-F1
#
_entry.id   AF-A0A8S3II89-F1
#
_cell.length_a   1.000
_cell.length_b   1.000
_cell.length_c   1.000
_cell.angle_alpha   90.00
_cell.angle_beta   90.00
_cell.angle_gamma   90.00
#
_symmetry.space_group_name_H-M   'P 1'
#
loop_
_entity.id
_entity.type
_entity.pdbx_description
1 polymer ?
#
loop_
_entity_poly.entity_id
_entity_poly.type
_entity_poly.pdbx_seq_one_letter_code
_entity_poly.pdbx_strand_id
1 'polypeptide(L)'
;MTALVDIALTISIQKDQCQRQYEAERQKSSARRAADRLDTLTTKRKELEGNENEIKSFMNFIFKGVFIHRYRDIVPDIRCLCMSELGEWMKSYPMVFLDDIYLKYIGWTLYDKVGDCRLRCLLALIPLFQTTDLVGKLELFTNRFKDRIVQMTVDCEYEVAVQAIKLLTAIL
;
A
#
# COMPACT_ATOMS: atom_id res chain seq x y z
N MET A 1 10.51 -1.15 6.91
CA MET A 1 9.06 -1.32 6.65
C MET A 1 8.84 -1.99 5.30
N THR A 2 9.34 -1.42 4.20
CA THR A 2 9.18 -1.93 2.83
C THR A 2 9.54 -3.41 2.67
N ALA A 3 10.68 -3.85 3.21
CA ALA A 3 11.04 -5.28 3.22
C ALA A 3 10.01 -6.18 3.94
N LEU A 4 9.36 -5.69 5.00
CA LEU A 4 8.28 -6.43 5.67
C LEU A 4 7.01 -6.49 4.82
N VAL A 5 6.74 -5.44 4.03
CA VAL A 5 5.63 -5.42 3.06
C VAL A 5 5.88 -6.47 1.98
N ASP A 6 7.10 -6.58 1.46
CA ASP A 6 7.47 -7.58 0.45
C ASP A 6 7.35 -9.01 0.98
N ILE A 7 7.79 -9.23 2.23
CA ILE A 7 7.61 -10.52 2.92
C ILE A 7 6.12 -10.81 3.13
N ALA A 8 5.33 -9.83 3.58
CA ALA A 8 3.89 -10.00 3.79
C ALA A 8 3.16 -10.35 2.47
N LEU A 9 3.52 -9.69 1.37
CA LEU A 9 3.00 -10.00 0.04
C LEU A 9 3.36 -11.43 -0.36
N THR A 10 4.62 -11.83 -0.14
CA THR A 10 5.09 -13.19 -0.43
C THR A 10 4.29 -14.24 0.36
N ILE A 11 4.06 -14.01 1.65
CA ILE A 11 3.24 -14.88 2.50
C ILE A 11 1.81 -14.95 1.97
N SER A 12 1.21 -13.82 1.58
CA SER A 12 -0.15 -13.77 1.01
C SER A 12 -0.26 -14.64 -0.25
N ILE A 13 0.70 -14.52 -1.17
CA ILE A 13 0.74 -15.33 -2.40
C ILE A 13 0.88 -16.81 -2.06
N GLN A 14 1.75 -17.16 -1.09
CA GLN A 14 1.91 -18.54 -0.64
C GLN A 14 0.63 -19.10 0.00
N LYS A 15 -0.12 -18.29 0.76
CA LYS A 15 -1.41 -18.68 1.33
C LYS A 15 -2.43 -18.99 0.22
N ASP A 16 -2.53 -18.13 -0.79
CA ASP A 16 -3.46 -18.34 -1.91
C ASP A 16 -3.11 -19.58 -2.73
N GLN A 17 -1.81 -19.85 -2.93
CA GLN A 17 -1.34 -21.08 -3.56
C GLN A 17 -1.66 -22.31 -2.70
N CYS A 18 -1.41 -22.24 -1.39
CA CYS A 18 -1.68 -23.33 -0.47
C CYS A 18 -3.18 -23.63 -0.36
N GLN A 19 -4.03 -22.61 -0.38
CA GLN A 19 -5.49 -22.73 -0.43
C GLN A 19 -5.93 -23.49 -1.68
N ARG A 20 -5.47 -23.05 -2.87
CA ARG A 20 -5.82 -23.70 -4.14
C ARG A 20 -5.36 -25.15 -4.20
N GLN A 21 -4.16 -25.45 -3.69
CA GLN A 21 -3.66 -26.84 -3.61
C GLN A 21 -4.51 -27.70 -2.68
N TYR A 22 -4.93 -27.15 -1.53
CA TYR A 22 -5.80 -27.84 -0.59
C TYR A 22 -7.16 -28.15 -1.20
N GLU A 23 -7.79 -27.18 -1.87
CA GLU A 23 -9.07 -27.39 -2.55
C GLU A 23 -8.99 -28.41 -3.67
N ALA A 24 -7.95 -28.34 -4.50
CA ALA A 24 -7.73 -29.29 -5.59
C ALA A 24 -7.54 -30.73 -5.07
N GLU A 25 -6.82 -30.91 -3.97
CA GLU A 25 -6.64 -32.23 -3.34
C GLU A 25 -7.96 -32.73 -2.71
N ARG A 26 -8.71 -31.84 -2.06
CA ARG A 26 -9.99 -32.16 -1.42
C ARG A 26 -11.06 -32.61 -2.42
N GLN A 27 -11.10 -31.99 -3.60
CA GLN A 27 -12.05 -32.29 -4.66
C GLN A 27 -11.80 -33.62 -5.37
N LYS A 28 -10.63 -34.26 -5.18
CA LYS A 28 -10.38 -35.59 -5.76
C LYS A 28 -11.35 -36.62 -5.21
N SER A 29 -11.63 -37.63 -6.05
CA SER A 29 -12.39 -38.82 -5.65
C SER A 29 -11.68 -39.54 -4.49
N SER A 30 -12.46 -40.24 -3.66
CA SER A 30 -11.95 -40.92 -2.45
C SER A 30 -10.73 -41.81 -2.74
N ALA A 31 -10.75 -42.53 -3.86
CA ALA A 31 -9.66 -43.42 -4.28
C ALA A 31 -8.35 -42.70 -4.67
N ARG A 32 -8.40 -41.41 -5.01
CA ARG A 32 -7.24 -40.61 -5.45
C ARG A 32 -6.85 -39.52 -4.46
N ARG A 33 -7.59 -39.37 -3.37
CA ARG A 33 -7.38 -38.35 -2.35
C ARG A 33 -6.31 -38.82 -1.36
N ALA A 34 -5.23 -38.06 -1.23
CA ALA A 34 -4.20 -38.34 -0.24
C ALA A 34 -4.49 -37.61 1.08
N ALA A 35 -4.85 -38.35 2.14
CA ALA A 35 -5.14 -37.78 3.46
C ALA A 35 -3.92 -37.08 4.07
N ASP A 36 -2.73 -37.69 4.00
CA ASP A 36 -1.48 -37.12 4.52
C ASP A 36 -1.10 -35.79 3.84
N ARG A 37 -1.43 -35.66 2.55
CA ARG A 37 -1.20 -34.42 1.80
C ARG A 37 -2.14 -33.31 2.27
N LEU A 38 -3.40 -33.63 2.57
CA LEU A 38 -4.35 -32.66 3.13
C LEU A 38 -3.90 -32.20 4.52
N ASP A 39 -3.38 -33.10 5.36
CA ASP A 39 -2.85 -32.77 6.68
C ASP A 39 -1.61 -31.86 6.59
N THR A 40 -0.67 -32.21 5.70
CA THR A 40 0.52 -31.39 5.42
C THR A 40 0.14 -29.97 4.97
N LEU A 41 -0.81 -29.85 4.04
CA LEU A 41 -1.30 -28.56 3.56
C LEU A 41 -2.03 -27.78 4.67
N THR A 42 -2.74 -28.46 5.56
CA THR A 42 -3.43 -27.84 6.70
C THR A 42 -2.41 -27.28 7.70
N THR A 43 -1.37 -28.04 8.02
CA THR A 43 -0.28 -27.62 8.91
C THR A 43 0.47 -26.42 8.32
N LYS A 44 0.83 -26.48 7.04
CA LYS A 44 1.49 -25.36 6.34
C LYS A 44 0.66 -24.09 6.34
N ARG A 45 -0.67 -24.18 6.20
CA ARG A 45 -1.55 -23.01 6.29
C ARG A 45 -1.52 -22.36 7.66
N LYS A 46 -1.57 -23.16 8.73
CA LYS A 46 -1.48 -22.65 10.10
C LYS A 46 -0.15 -21.93 10.34
N GLU A 47 0.95 -22.48 9.82
CA GLU A 47 2.26 -21.84 9.88
C GLU A 47 2.28 -20.49 9.14
N LEU A 48 1.79 -20.46 7.90
CA LEU A 48 1.70 -19.22 7.11
C LEU A 48 0.81 -18.16 7.79
N GLU A 49 -0.28 -18.57 8.43
CA GLU A 49 -1.13 -17.67 9.22
C GLU A 49 -0.39 -17.12 10.45
N GLY A 50 0.39 -17.94 11.16
CA GLY A 50 1.24 -17.49 12.26
C GLY A 50 2.26 -16.45 11.81
N ASN A 51 3.00 -16.76 10.74
CA ASN A 51 4.00 -15.86 10.16
C ASN A 51 3.39 -14.54 9.68
N GLU A 52 2.22 -14.59 9.05
CA GLU A 52 1.50 -13.38 8.61
C GLU A 52 1.15 -12.48 9.80
N ASN A 53 0.66 -13.05 10.90
CA ASN A 53 0.29 -12.30 12.10
C ASN A 53 1.51 -11.62 12.74
N GLU A 54 2.65 -12.31 12.80
CA GLU A 54 3.89 -11.75 13.33
C GLU A 54 4.41 -10.60 12.45
N ILE A 55 4.45 -10.79 11.13
CA ILE A 55 4.86 -9.73 10.19
C ILE A 55 3.91 -8.53 10.27
N LYS A 56 2.59 -8.74 10.37
CA LYS A 56 1.62 -7.66 10.61
C LYS A 56 1.89 -6.92 11.93
N SER A 57 2.28 -7.64 12.98
CA SER A 57 2.64 -7.03 14.26
C SER A 57 3.87 -6.11 14.13
N PHE A 58 4.94 -6.56 13.48
CA PHE A 58 6.12 -5.74 13.23
C PHE A 58 5.83 -4.53 12.34
N MET A 59 5.05 -4.71 11.28
CA MET A 59 4.59 -3.61 10.43
C MET A 59 3.81 -2.57 11.23
N ASN A 60 2.87 -3.00 12.07
CA ASN A 60 2.08 -2.13 12.93
C ASN A 60 2.94 -1.41 13.97
N PHE A 61 3.93 -2.09 14.55
CA PHE A 61 4.87 -1.49 15.49
C PHE A 61 5.67 -0.37 14.83
N ILE A 62 6.23 -0.59 13.64
CA ILE A 62 6.97 0.46 12.91
C ILE A 62 6.03 1.60 12.51
N PHE A 63 4.83 1.29 12.03
CA PHE A 63 3.88 2.30 11.62
C PHE A 63 3.45 3.20 12.78
N LYS A 64 3.02 2.60 13.91
CA LYS A 64 2.58 3.34 15.09
C LYS A 64 3.72 3.93 15.92
N GLY A 65 4.88 3.28 15.95
CA GLY A 65 6.03 3.74 16.73
C GLY A 65 6.87 4.80 16.02
N VAL A 66 6.88 4.80 14.68
CA VAL A 66 7.76 5.67 13.88
C VAL A 66 6.94 6.51 12.91
N PHE A 67 6.23 5.90 11.96
CA PHE A 67 5.63 6.61 10.84
C PHE A 67 4.67 7.74 11.29
N ILE A 68 3.72 7.44 12.18
CA ILE A 68 2.73 8.43 12.66
C ILE A 68 3.35 9.62 13.41
N HIS A 69 4.59 9.47 13.87
CA HIS A 69 5.33 10.53 14.56
C HIS A 69 6.27 11.29 13.61
N ARG A 70 6.75 10.65 12.54
CA ARG A 70 7.78 11.19 11.64
C ARG A 70 7.24 11.76 10.33
N TYR A 71 6.04 11.39 9.90
CA TYR A 71 5.43 12.00 8.70
C TYR A 71 5.21 13.52 8.84
N ARG A 72 5.18 14.02 10.07
CA ARG A 72 4.99 15.43 10.46
C ARG A 72 6.18 16.00 11.23
N ASP A 73 7.37 15.46 10.99
CA ASP A 73 8.60 15.89 11.64
C ASP A 73 8.94 17.36 11.31
N ILE A 74 9.71 18.02 12.19
CA ILE A 74 10.19 19.38 11.91
C ILE A 74 11.13 19.41 10.70
N VAL A 75 11.89 18.32 10.49
CA VAL A 75 12.82 18.18 9.36
C VAL A 75 12.07 17.75 8.10
N PRO A 76 12.08 18.54 7.01
CA PRO A 76 11.36 18.23 5.78
C PRO A 76 11.78 16.92 5.11
N ASP A 77 13.07 16.62 5.09
CA ASP A 77 13.59 15.39 4.46
C ASP A 77 13.01 14.13 5.10
N ILE A 78 12.79 14.14 6.42
CA ILE A 78 12.16 13.03 7.15
C ILE A 78 10.70 12.86 6.70
N ARG A 79 9.97 13.97 6.51
CA ARG A 79 8.60 13.94 6.00
C ARG A 79 8.54 13.43 4.56
N CYS A 80 9.46 13.87 3.71
CA CYS A 80 9.62 13.40 2.33
C CYS A 80 9.87 11.90 2.26
N LEU A 81 10.78 11.38 3.09
CA LEU A 81 11.06 9.95 3.19
C LEU A 81 9.81 9.17 3.58
N CYS A 82 9.06 9.66 4.59
CA CYS A 82 7.80 9.03 4.99
C CYS A 82 6.80 8.96 3.83
N MET A 83 6.59 10.05 3.09
CA MET A 83 5.63 10.04 1.96
C MET A 83 6.07 9.14 0.81
N SER A 84 7.37 9.10 0.52
CA SER A 84 7.94 8.24 -0.52
C SER A 84 7.73 6.77 -0.18
N GLU A 85 8.10 6.37 1.05
CA GLU A 85 7.93 4.99 1.50
C GLU A 85 6.46 4.56 1.58
N LEU A 86 5.57 5.46 2.03
CA LEU A 86 4.14 5.16 2.06
C LEU A 86 3.58 4.90 0.65
N GLY A 87 4.01 5.69 -0.34
CA GLY A 87 3.68 5.46 -1.75
C GLY A 87 4.13 4.10 -2.25
N GLU A 88 5.37 3.70 -1.92
CA GLU A 88 5.88 2.38 -2.27
C GLU A 88 5.10 1.24 -1.60
N TRP A 89 4.69 1.38 -0.34
CA TRP A 89 3.86 0.35 0.32
C TRP A 89 2.49 0.20 -0.34
N MET A 90 1.85 1.32 -0.69
CA MET A 90 0.56 1.34 -1.40
C MET A 90 0.67 0.66 -2.77
N LYS A 91 1.76 0.92 -3.49
CA LYS A 91 2.03 0.34 -4.81
C LYS A 91 2.35 -1.15 -4.72
N SER A 92 3.19 -1.57 -3.79
CA SER A 92 3.63 -2.96 -3.66
C SER A 92 2.54 -3.86 -3.09
N TYR A 93 1.75 -3.39 -2.12
CA TYR A 93 0.71 -4.21 -1.51
C TYR A 93 -0.62 -3.45 -1.31
N PRO A 94 -1.30 -3.09 -2.42
CA PRO A 94 -2.50 -2.25 -2.41
C PRO A 94 -3.70 -2.92 -1.72
N MET A 95 -3.69 -4.23 -1.52
CA MET A 95 -4.74 -4.91 -0.76
C MET A 95 -4.70 -4.58 0.74
N VAL A 96 -3.55 -4.13 1.25
CA VAL A 96 -3.38 -3.76 2.67
C VAL A 96 -3.21 -2.25 2.85
N PHE A 97 -2.42 -1.60 2.01
CA PHE A 97 -2.01 -0.21 2.22
C PHE A 97 -2.81 0.82 1.43
N LEU A 98 -3.49 0.43 0.35
CA LEU A 98 -4.35 1.34 -0.41
C LEU A 98 -5.74 1.41 0.22
N ASP A 99 -5.78 2.06 1.38
CA ASP A 99 -6.96 2.27 2.22
C ASP A 99 -6.94 3.69 2.81
N ASP A 100 -8.12 4.25 3.08
CA ASP A 100 -8.29 5.60 3.63
C ASP A 100 -7.53 5.84 4.94
N ILE A 101 -7.33 4.81 5.76
CA ILE A 101 -6.57 4.93 7.00
C ILE A 101 -5.11 5.33 6.74
N TYR A 102 -4.57 5.01 5.56
CA TYR A 102 -3.21 5.35 5.12
C TYR A 102 -3.21 6.55 4.15
N LEU A 103 -4.13 6.59 3.18
CA LEU A 103 -4.20 7.65 2.18
C LEU A 103 -4.34 9.06 2.78
N LYS A 104 -5.00 9.18 3.95
CA LYS A 104 -5.12 10.46 4.66
C LYS A 104 -3.77 11.14 4.94
N TYR A 105 -2.69 10.36 5.15
CA TYR A 105 -1.37 10.93 5.43
C TYR A 105 -0.78 11.61 4.19
N ILE A 106 -0.94 11.02 2.99
CA ILE A 106 -0.59 11.68 1.74
C ILE A 106 -1.48 12.91 1.54
N GLY A 107 -2.79 12.76 1.73
CA GLY A 107 -3.76 13.85 1.55
C GLY A 107 -3.49 15.07 2.44
N TRP A 108 -3.10 14.87 3.70
CA TRP A 108 -2.70 15.96 4.58
C TRP A 108 -1.39 16.61 4.17
N THR A 109 -0.40 15.81 3.75
CA THR A 109 0.93 16.31 3.36
C THR A 109 0.92 17.03 1.99
N LEU A 110 -0.15 16.92 1.20
CA LEU A 110 -0.37 17.82 0.04
C LEU A 110 -0.44 19.31 0.46
N TYR A 111 -0.71 19.61 1.72
CA TYR A 111 -0.74 20.98 2.28
C TYR A 111 0.58 21.41 2.95
N ASP A 112 1.64 20.59 2.84
CA ASP A 112 2.94 20.91 3.43
C ASP A 112 3.49 22.23 2.90
N LYS A 113 4.20 22.96 3.76
CA LYS A 113 4.80 24.24 3.43
C LYS A 113 6.03 24.09 2.53
N VAL A 114 6.71 22.95 2.61
CA VAL A 114 7.87 22.62 1.77
C VAL A 114 7.41 21.89 0.53
N GLY A 115 7.75 22.38 -0.66
CA GLY A 115 7.25 21.76 -1.89
C GLY A 115 7.88 20.42 -2.22
N ASP A 116 9.09 20.09 -1.75
CA ASP A 116 9.60 18.71 -1.84
C ASP A 116 8.65 17.70 -1.18
N CYS A 117 8.07 18.03 -0.01
CA CYS A 117 7.08 17.16 0.64
C CYS A 117 5.83 17.00 -0.23
N ARG A 118 5.34 18.11 -0.81
CA ARG A 118 4.19 18.10 -1.73
C ARG A 118 4.49 17.29 -2.99
N LEU A 119 5.70 17.42 -3.53
CA LEU A 119 6.19 16.69 -4.70
C LEU A 119 6.21 15.18 -4.44
N ARG A 120 6.72 14.74 -3.27
CA ARG A 120 6.69 13.31 -2.89
C ARG A 120 5.27 12.75 -2.82
N CYS A 121 4.31 13.52 -2.32
CA CYS A 121 2.91 13.12 -2.32
C CYS A 121 2.36 12.91 -3.73
N LEU A 122 2.60 13.84 -4.65
CA LEU A 122 2.15 13.72 -6.03
C LEU A 122 2.79 12.52 -6.73
N LEU A 123 4.10 12.34 -6.58
CA LEU A 123 4.84 11.21 -7.15
C LEU A 123 4.37 9.86 -6.60
N ALA A 124 3.97 9.79 -5.33
CA ALA A 124 3.37 8.60 -4.75
C ALA A 124 1.98 8.29 -5.34
N LEU A 125 1.18 9.30 -5.67
CA LEU A 125 -0.18 9.14 -6.19
C LEU A 125 -0.23 8.75 -7.66
N ILE A 126 0.64 9.33 -8.50
CA ILE A 126 0.64 9.11 -9.96
C ILE A 126 0.59 7.62 -10.34
N PRO A 127 1.49 6.73 -9.88
CA PRO A 127 1.45 5.32 -10.27
C PRO A 127 0.19 4.59 -9.79
N LEU A 128 -0.43 5.05 -8.69
CA LEU A 128 -1.66 4.46 -8.16
C LEU A 128 -2.85 4.78 -9.07
N PHE A 129 -2.95 6.02 -9.56
CA PHE A 129 -3.99 6.42 -10.52
C PHE A 129 -3.76 5.86 -11.93
N GLN A 130 -2.51 5.65 -12.34
CA GLN A 130 -2.18 5.00 -13.61
C GLN A 130 -2.53 3.51 -13.65
N THR A 131 -2.81 2.89 -12.49
CA THR A 131 -3.17 1.48 -12.40
C THR A 131 -4.70 1.35 -12.36
N THR A 132 -5.32 0.96 -13.47
CA THR A 132 -6.79 0.92 -13.65
C THR A 132 -7.52 0.15 -12.55
N ASP A 133 -6.96 -1.00 -12.12
CA ASP A 133 -7.54 -1.85 -11.07
C ASP A 133 -7.59 -1.19 -9.68
N LEU A 134 -6.82 -0.12 -9.47
CA LEU A 134 -6.71 0.57 -8.18
C LEU A 134 -7.60 1.82 -8.10
N VAL A 135 -8.05 2.37 -9.22
CA VAL A 135 -8.78 3.65 -9.29
C VAL A 135 -10.05 3.63 -8.43
N GLY A 136 -10.78 2.51 -8.39
CA GLY A 136 -11.97 2.37 -7.55
C GLY A 136 -11.68 2.57 -6.05
N LYS A 137 -10.48 2.22 -5.57
CA LYS A 137 -10.08 2.43 -4.17
C LYS A 137 -9.68 3.89 -3.87
N LEU A 138 -9.46 4.70 -4.90
CA LEU A 138 -9.03 6.10 -4.78
C LEU A 138 -10.20 7.09 -4.88
N GLU A 139 -11.43 6.63 -5.08
CA GLU A 139 -12.59 7.50 -5.30
C GLU A 139 -12.84 8.45 -4.13
N LEU A 140 -12.87 7.95 -2.90
CA LEU A 140 -13.09 8.76 -1.69
C LEU A 140 -11.96 9.78 -1.48
N PHE A 141 -10.71 9.34 -1.69
CA PHE A 141 -9.55 10.23 -1.65
C PHE A 141 -9.66 11.36 -2.68
N THR A 142 -10.00 11.01 -3.92
CA THR A 142 -10.15 11.96 -5.03
C THR A 142 -11.24 12.97 -4.74
N ASN A 143 -12.42 12.51 -4.33
CA ASN A 143 -13.53 13.39 -3.98
C ASN A 143 -13.17 14.40 -2.88
N ARG A 144 -12.36 13.97 -1.91
CA ARG A 144 -11.92 14.81 -0.79
C ARG A 144 -10.82 15.80 -1.17
N PHE A 145 -9.85 15.40 -1.99
CA PHE A 145 -8.62 16.17 -2.22
C PHE A 145 -8.49 16.75 -3.64
N LYS A 146 -9.46 16.53 -4.55
CA LYS A 146 -9.42 17.03 -5.93
C LYS A 146 -9.15 18.54 -6.02
N ASP A 147 -9.82 19.35 -5.20
CA ASP A 147 -9.69 20.80 -5.26
C ASP A 147 -8.25 21.23 -4.89
N ARG A 148 -7.65 20.51 -3.93
CA ARG A 148 -6.25 20.73 -3.56
C ARG A 148 -5.30 20.34 -4.69
N ILE A 149 -5.52 19.19 -5.34
CA ILE A 149 -4.70 18.73 -6.46
C ILE A 149 -4.79 19.72 -7.63
N VAL A 150 -5.98 20.23 -7.94
CA VAL A 150 -6.18 21.27 -8.98
C VAL A 150 -5.45 22.56 -8.61
N GLN A 151 -5.55 23.03 -7.37
CA GLN A 151 -4.81 24.21 -6.91
C GLN A 151 -3.29 24.05 -7.06
N MET A 152 -2.76 22.83 -6.90
CA MET A 152 -1.34 22.56 -7.05
C MET A 152 -0.86 22.64 -8.50
N THR A 153 -1.73 22.76 -9.51
CA THR A 153 -1.30 23.04 -10.90
C THR A 153 -0.68 24.42 -11.08
N VAL A 154 -0.91 25.32 -10.12
CA VAL A 154 -0.31 26.66 -10.02
C VAL A 154 0.51 26.80 -8.73
N ASP A 155 1.08 25.69 -8.27
CA ASP A 155 1.97 25.69 -7.10
C ASP A 155 3.17 26.63 -7.32
N CYS A 156 3.67 27.24 -6.23
CA CYS A 156 4.79 28.17 -6.30
C CYS A 156 6.10 27.51 -6.76
N GLU A 157 6.21 26.19 -6.63
CA GLU A 157 7.33 25.40 -7.13
C GLU A 157 6.95 24.72 -8.44
N TYR A 158 7.67 25.04 -9.52
CA TYR A 158 7.36 24.57 -10.88
C TYR A 158 7.31 23.04 -11.00
N GLU A 159 8.20 22.32 -10.31
CA GLU A 159 8.19 20.85 -10.37
C GLU A 159 6.92 20.25 -9.77
N VAL A 160 6.43 20.84 -8.66
CA VAL A 160 5.16 20.43 -8.03
C VAL A 160 4.00 20.66 -9.00
N ALA A 161 3.95 21.83 -9.65
CA ALA A 161 2.94 22.17 -10.64
C ALA A 161 2.90 21.17 -11.81
N VAL A 162 4.07 20.82 -12.35
CA VAL A 162 4.20 19.83 -13.43
C VAL A 162 3.67 18.46 -13.00
N GLN A 163 4.00 17.99 -11.79
CA GLN A 163 3.51 16.70 -11.32
C GLN A 163 2.01 16.73 -10.98
N ALA A 164 1.46 17.87 -10.53
CA ALA A 164 0.04 18.01 -10.29
C ALA A 164 -0.76 17.88 -11.59
N ILE A 165 -0.28 18.50 -12.68
CA ILE A 165 -0.88 18.36 -14.01
C ILE A 165 -0.83 16.90 -14.46
N LYS A 166 0.32 16.23 -14.33
CA LYS A 166 0.46 14.80 -14.66
C LYS A 166 -0.49 13.91 -13.86
N LEU A 167 -0.66 14.19 -12.57
CA LEU A 167 -1.60 13.46 -11.72
C LEU A 167 -3.04 13.66 -12.20
N LEU A 168 -3.45 14.89 -12.54
CA LEU A 168 -4.78 15.14 -13.11
C LEU A 168 -4.99 14.41 -14.44
N THR A 169 -3.97 14.33 -15.29
CA THR A 169 -4.04 13.54 -16.53
C THR A 169 -4.22 12.05 -16.25
N ALA A 170 -3.71 11.53 -15.14
CA ALA A 170 -3.92 10.13 -14.74
C ALA A 170 -5.29 9.88 -14.09
N ILE A 171 -5.96 10.94 -13.61
CA ILE A 171 -7.31 10.86 -13.01
C ILE A 171 -8.41 10.90 -14.09
N LEU A 172 -8.15 11.61 -15.21
CA LEU A 172 -9.04 11.72 -16.37
C LEU A 172 -9.05 10.45 -17.23
#